data_AF-A0A846YDX1-F1
#
_entry.id   AF-A0A846YDX1-F1
#
_cell.length_a   1.000
_cell.length_b   1.000
_cell.length_c   1.000
_cell.angle_alpha   90.00
_cell.angle_beta   90.00
_cell.angle_gamma   90.00
#
_symmetry.space_group_name_H-M   'P 1'
#
loop_
_entity.id
_entity.type
_entity.pdbx_description
1 polymer ?
#
loop_
_entity_poly.entity_id
_entity_poly.type
_entity_poly.pdbx_seq_one_letter_code
_entity_poly.pdbx_strand_id
1 'polypeptide(L)'
;MPSWAKAPDFADQPARRDAVRAQTVVDRERYLEEGLTPLRCQACHTEVLVRKSSSRQTSVQWTGDPASQCPVFAEISAKGRGPGRPDTCERLQKTIKWAVDEGVLDVPE
;
A
#
# COMPACT_ATOMS: atom_id res chain seq x y z
N MET A 1 29.83 1.52 -22.10
CA MET A 1 30.02 1.27 -20.65
C MET A 1 28.71 0.68 -20.13
N PRO A 2 28.71 -0.41 -19.35
CA PRO A 2 27.48 -0.92 -18.74
C PRO A 2 26.94 0.16 -17.79
N SER A 3 25.66 0.54 -17.92
CA SER A 3 25.04 1.44 -16.95
C SER A 3 24.82 0.67 -15.67
N TRP A 4 25.31 1.19 -14.55
CA TRP A 4 25.03 0.58 -13.25
C TRP A 4 23.53 0.47 -13.01
N ALA A 5 23.10 -0.71 -12.55
CA ALA A 5 21.74 -0.98 -12.10
C ALA A 5 21.81 -1.84 -10.83
N LYS A 6 20.87 -1.63 -9.90
CA LYS A 6 20.78 -2.41 -8.65
C LYS A 6 20.45 -3.89 -8.91
N ALA A 7 19.77 -4.18 -10.01
CA ALA A 7 19.47 -5.53 -10.49
C ALA A 7 19.99 -5.67 -11.94
N PRO A 8 20.38 -6.88 -12.37
CA PRO A 8 20.78 -7.13 -13.76
C PRO A 8 19.67 -6.74 -14.75
N ASP A 9 20.03 -6.08 -15.85
CA ASP A 9 19.10 -5.67 -16.90
C ASP A 9 18.84 -6.75 -17.96
N PHE A 10 19.62 -7.84 -17.91
CA PHE A 10 19.60 -8.95 -18.87
C PHE A 10 19.70 -8.47 -20.33
N ALA A 11 20.46 -7.41 -20.59
CA ALA A 11 20.58 -6.80 -21.92
C ALA A 11 21.06 -7.78 -23.01
N ASP A 12 21.90 -8.74 -22.63
CA ASP A 12 22.45 -9.82 -23.46
C ASP A 12 21.51 -11.03 -23.62
N GLN A 13 20.41 -11.09 -22.85
CA GLN A 13 19.49 -12.22 -22.78
C GLN A 13 18.03 -11.78 -22.99
N PRO A 14 17.63 -11.46 -24.24
CA PRO A 14 16.32 -10.84 -24.53
C PRO A 14 15.13 -11.68 -24.04
N ALA A 15 15.16 -13.00 -24.24
CA ALA A 15 14.09 -13.89 -23.77
C ALA A 15 13.92 -13.85 -22.24
N ARG A 16 15.05 -13.78 -21.50
CA ARG A 16 15.02 -13.68 -20.03
C ARG A 16 14.50 -12.33 -19.57
N ARG A 17 14.93 -11.25 -20.23
CA ARG A 17 14.43 -9.89 -19.97
C ARG A 17 12.92 -9.81 -20.15
N ASP A 18 12.39 -10.40 -21.22
CA ASP A 18 10.96 -10.41 -21.51
C ASP A 18 10.17 -11.23 -20.47
N ALA A 19 10.71 -12.38 -20.04
CA ALA A 19 10.13 -13.18 -18.96
C ALA A 19 10.09 -12.43 -17.62
N VAL A 20 11.16 -11.72 -17.25
CA VAL A 20 11.20 -10.91 -16.02
C VAL A 20 10.20 -9.76 -16.07
N ARG A 21 10.07 -9.10 -17.24
CA ARG A 21 9.05 -8.06 -17.44
C ARG A 21 7.65 -8.62 -17.27
N ALA A 22 7.36 -9.77 -17.87
CA ALA A 22 6.06 -10.43 -17.72
C ALA A 22 5.76 -10.78 -16.26
N GLN A 23 6.73 -11.35 -15.53
CA GLN A 23 6.58 -11.65 -14.11
C GLN A 23 6.35 -10.39 -13.26
N THR A 24 7.03 -9.29 -13.58
CA THR A 24 6.87 -8.01 -12.86
C THR A 24 5.45 -7.46 -13.01
N VAL A 25 4.82 -7.63 -14.17
CA VAL A 25 3.42 -7.24 -14.38
C VAL A 25 2.48 -8.07 -13.49
N VAL A 26 2.65 -9.39 -13.50
CA VAL A 26 1.87 -10.31 -12.65
C VAL A 26 2.05 -10.00 -11.16
N ASP A 27 3.29 -9.77 -10.71
CA ASP A 27 3.57 -9.42 -9.31
C ASP A 27 2.92 -8.08 -8.93
N ARG A 28 2.93 -7.09 -9.84
CA ARG A 28 2.29 -5.80 -9.58
C ARG A 28 0.79 -5.94 -9.38
N GLU A 29 0.12 -6.68 -10.27
CA GLU A 29 -1.32 -6.97 -10.14
C GLU A 29 -1.61 -7.66 -8.81
N ARG A 30 -0.85 -8.72 -8.49
CA ARG A 30 -1.00 -9.50 -7.26
C ARG A 30 -0.82 -8.71 -5.96
N TYR A 31 0.16 -7.80 -5.92
CA TYR A 31 0.52 -7.09 -4.68
C TYR A 31 -0.10 -5.70 -4.55
N LEU A 32 -0.41 -5.02 -5.65
CA LEU A 32 -0.90 -3.64 -5.64
C LEU A 32 -2.38 -3.49 -6.03
N GLU A 33 -3.03 -4.53 -6.54
CA GLU A 33 -4.41 -4.43 -7.05
C GLU A 33 -5.31 -5.52 -6.47
N GLU A 34 -4.87 -6.78 -6.47
CA GLU A 34 -5.69 -7.91 -6.01
C GLU A 34 -6.03 -7.88 -4.50
N GLY A 35 -7.29 -8.18 -4.18
CA GLY A 35 -7.77 -8.37 -2.81
C GLY A 35 -7.83 -7.09 -1.96
N LEU A 36 -7.66 -5.92 -2.57
CA LEU A 36 -7.85 -4.62 -1.91
C LEU A 36 -9.34 -4.28 -1.85
N THR A 37 -9.82 -3.96 -0.65
CA THR A 37 -11.20 -3.57 -0.39
C THR A 37 -11.28 -2.08 -0.04
N PRO A 38 -12.15 -1.29 -0.69
CA PRO A 38 -12.39 0.10 -0.29
C PRO A 38 -12.92 0.19 1.14
N LEU A 39 -12.26 0.99 1.97
CA LEU A 39 -12.63 1.24 3.34
C LEU A 39 -12.58 2.74 3.64
N ARG A 40 -13.66 3.26 4.21
CA ARG A 40 -13.73 4.64 4.67
C ARG A 40 -13.36 4.73 6.15
N CYS A 41 -12.41 5.60 6.48
CA CYS A 41 -12.08 5.90 7.87
C CYS A 41 -13.34 6.39 8.60
N GLN A 42 -13.70 5.77 9.73
CA GLN A 42 -14.90 6.17 10.48
C GLN A 42 -14.79 7.58 11.08
N ALA A 43 -13.58 8.12 11.25
CA ALA A 43 -13.36 9.41 11.90
C ALA A 43 -13.23 10.60 10.94
N CYS A 44 -12.76 10.39 9.70
CA CYS A 44 -12.58 11.47 8.72
C CYS A 44 -13.12 11.15 7.33
N HIS A 45 -13.74 9.98 7.15
CA HIS A 45 -14.38 9.51 5.93
C HIS A 45 -13.51 9.40 4.68
N THR A 46 -12.20 9.63 4.80
CA THR A 46 -11.23 9.35 3.74
C THR A 46 -11.34 7.89 3.32
N GLU A 47 -11.49 7.66 2.02
CA GLU A 47 -11.52 6.33 1.42
C GLU A 47 -10.11 5.89 1.06
N VAL A 48 -9.73 4.74 1.57
CA VAL A 48 -8.47 4.05 1.27
C VAL A 48 -8.77 2.64 0.77
N LEU A 49 -7.81 2.01 0.13
CA LEU A 49 -7.88 0.60 -0.21
C LEU A 49 -7.11 -0.20 0.83
N VAL A 50 -7.72 -1.24 1.40
CA VAL A 50 -7.13 -2.04 2.47
C VAL A 50 -7.19 -3.52 2.14
N ARG A 51 -6.11 -4.23 2.43
CA ARG A 51 -6.04 -5.69 2.36
C ARG A 51 -5.32 -6.25 3.57
N LYS A 52 -5.82 -7.34 4.12
CA LYS A 52 -5.08 -8.16 5.09
C LYS A 52 -4.40 -9.29 4.32
N SER A 53 -3.08 -9.39 4.48
CA SER A 53 -2.30 -10.52 3.96
C SER A 53 -2.07 -11.60 5.03
N SER A 54 -2.32 -11.25 6.29
CA SER A 54 -2.42 -12.14 7.44
C SER A 54 -3.02 -11.37 8.62
N SER A 55 -3.22 -12.02 9.76
CA SER A 55 -3.63 -11.36 11.01
C SER A 55 -2.74 -10.16 11.39
N ARG A 56 -1.43 -10.24 11.12
CA ARG A 56 -0.45 -9.19 11.48
C ARG A 56 -0.07 -8.26 10.33
N GLN A 57 -0.26 -8.66 9.08
CA GLN A 57 0.14 -7.88 7.91
C GLN A 57 -1.08 -7.20 7.28
N THR A 58 -0.97 -5.88 7.09
CA THR A 58 -2.03 -5.06 6.48
C THR A 58 -1.40 -4.16 5.43
N SER A 59 -1.88 -4.25 4.20
CA SER A 59 -1.59 -3.28 3.14
C SER A 59 -2.63 -2.17 3.17
N VAL A 60 -2.18 -0.92 3.21
CA VAL A 60 -3.04 0.26 3.10
C VAL A 60 -2.53 1.08 1.93
N GLN A 61 -3.41 1.33 0.96
CA GLN A 61 -3.10 2.15 -0.20
C GLN A 61 -4.00 3.39 -0.18
N TRP A 62 -3.35 4.54 -0.14
CA TRP A 62 -4.03 5.83 -0.20
C TRP A 62 -4.43 6.13 -1.65
N THR A 63 -5.68 6.52 -1.85
CA THR A 63 -6.24 6.86 -3.16
C THR A 63 -5.84 8.27 -3.62
N GLY A 64 -5.27 9.08 -2.73
CA GLY A 64 -4.70 10.40 -3.03
C GLY A 64 -3.67 10.82 -1.98
N ASP A 65 -3.27 12.09 -1.97
CA ASP A 65 -2.31 12.60 -0.99
C ASP A 65 -2.91 12.60 0.43
N PRO A 66 -2.36 11.80 1.38
CA PRO A 66 -2.87 11.73 2.74
C PRO A 66 -2.92 13.08 3.44
N ALA A 67 -2.01 13.99 3.11
CA ALA A 67 -1.95 15.33 3.73
C ALA A 67 -3.15 16.20 3.35
N SER A 68 -3.76 15.96 2.18
CA SER A 68 -4.96 16.67 1.72
C SER A 68 -6.27 16.00 2.17
N GLN A 69 -6.22 14.70 2.48
CA GLN A 69 -7.41 13.89 2.70
C GLN A 69 -7.66 13.55 4.18
N CYS A 70 -6.62 13.52 5.02
CA CYS A 70 -6.71 13.14 6.42
C CYS A 70 -6.20 14.26 7.34
N PRO A 71 -6.99 14.73 8.33
CA PRO A 71 -6.59 15.83 9.21
C PRO A 71 -5.34 15.51 10.03
N VAL A 72 -5.18 14.25 10.46
CA VAL A 72 -3.97 13.81 11.19
C VAL A 72 -2.72 13.94 10.32
N PHE A 73 -2.82 13.56 9.03
CA PHE A 73 -1.69 13.70 8.11
C PHE A 73 -1.46 15.13 7.65
N ALA A 74 -2.50 15.96 7.58
CA ALA A 74 -2.38 17.40 7.37
C ALA A 74 -1.54 18.03 8.49
N GLU A 75 -1.85 17.72 9.76
CA GLU A 75 -1.10 18.19 10.92
C GLU A 75 0.35 17.68 10.95
N ILE A 76 0.58 16.40 10.65
CA ILE A 76 1.94 15.84 10.56
C ILE A 76 2.73 16.55 9.46
N SER A 77 2.10 16.81 8.30
CA SER A 77 2.77 17.47 7.18
C SER A 77 3.09 18.94 7.49
N ALA A 78 2.22 19.63 8.23
CA ALA A 78 2.45 21.01 8.68
C ALA A 78 3.63 21.14 9.65
N LYS A 79 3.88 20.11 10.47
CA LYS A 79 5.04 20.03 11.38
C LYS A 79 6.37 19.74 10.66
N GLY A 80 6.33 19.51 9.34
CA GLY A 80 7.49 19.23 8.50
C GLY A 80 7.71 17.74 8.23
N ARG A 81 8.42 17.42 7.14
CA ARG A 81 8.77 16.05 6.77
C ARG A 81 9.97 15.57 7.58
N GLY A 82 9.71 15.07 8.79
CA GLY A 82 10.70 14.40 9.62
C GLY A 82 10.64 12.87 9.50
N PRO A 83 11.73 12.16 9.86
CA PRO A 83 11.66 10.72 10.08
C PRO A 83 10.62 10.36 11.15
N GLY A 84 9.97 9.21 11.02
CA GLY A 84 8.94 8.75 11.97
C GLY A 84 7.49 9.06 11.58
N ARG A 85 7.23 9.51 10.35
CA ARG A 85 5.86 9.58 9.82
C ARG A 85 5.27 8.16 9.76
N PRO A 86 4.11 7.92 10.38
CA PRO A 86 3.47 6.61 10.30
C PRO A 86 2.86 6.39 8.90
N ASP A 87 2.78 5.13 8.46
CA ASP A 87 2.14 4.77 7.18
C ASP A 87 0.61 4.97 7.20
N THR A 88 0.01 4.91 8.40
CA THR A 88 -1.42 5.09 8.63
C THR A 88 -1.67 5.76 9.97
N CYS A 89 -2.78 6.51 10.11
CA CYS A 89 -3.14 7.17 11.36
C CYS A 89 -3.88 6.22 12.31
N GLU A 90 -3.78 6.43 13.62
CA GLU A 90 -4.40 5.57 14.63
C GLU A 90 -5.93 5.45 14.47
N ARG A 91 -6.59 6.50 13.97
CA ARG A 91 -8.03 6.49 13.70
C ARG A 91 -8.40 5.51 12.57
N LEU A 92 -7.58 5.46 11.53
CA LEU A 92 -7.75 4.50 10.45
C LEU A 92 -7.40 3.08 10.92
N GLN A 93 -6.37 2.91 11.75
CA GLN A 93 -6.06 1.60 12.35
C GLN A 93 -7.23 1.04 13.16
N LYS A 94 -7.91 1.87 13.96
CA LYS A 94 -9.14 1.47 14.69
C LYS A 94 -10.26 1.08 13.73
N THR A 95 -10.43 1.82 12.63
CA THR A 95 -11.43 1.48 11.60
C THR A 95 -11.12 0.15 10.93
N ILE A 96 -9.85 -0.12 10.60
CA ILE A 96 -9.42 -1.40 10.01
C ILE A 96 -9.66 -2.55 10.99
N LYS A 97 -9.34 -2.36 12.27
CA LYS A 97 -9.62 -3.37 13.30
C LYS A 97 -11.11 -3.67 13.38
N TRP A 98 -11.95 -2.65 13.47
CA TRP A 98 -13.41 -2.82 13.45
C TRP A 98 -13.87 -3.54 12.18
N ALA A 99 -13.35 -3.18 11.02
CA ALA A 99 -13.73 -3.81 9.76
C ALA A 99 -13.34 -5.30 9.70
N VAL A 100 -12.24 -5.70 10.34
CA VAL A 100 -11.89 -7.12 10.52
C VAL A 100 -12.84 -7.79 11.52
N ASP A 101 -13.10 -7.17 12.67
CA ASP A 101 -13.96 -7.73 13.72
C ASP A 101 -15.41 -7.95 13.23
N GLU A 102 -15.91 -7.06 12.35
CA GLU A 102 -17.24 -7.17 11.71
C GLU A 102 -17.25 -7.99 10.41
N GLY A 103 -16.12 -8.54 9.98
CA GLY A 103 -16.03 -9.34 8.74
C GLY A 103 -16.18 -8.53 7.44
N VAL A 104 -16.03 -7.20 7.50
CA VAL A 104 -15.95 -6.32 6.31
C VAL A 104 -14.63 -6.51 5.57
N LEU A 105 -13.54 -6.76 6.31
CA LEU A 105 -12.25 -7.14 5.74
C LEU A 105 -11.95 -8.61 6.05
N ASP A 106 -11.75 -9.41 5.01
CA ASP A 106 -11.30 -10.79 5.13
C ASP A 106 -9.85 -10.86 5.63
N VAL A 107 -9.57 -11.84 6.48
CA VAL A 107 -8.20 -12.14 6.95
C VAL A 107 -7.88 -13.56 6.51
N PRO A 108 -6.99 -13.74 5.51
CA PRO A 108 -6.55 -15.07 5.13
C PRO A 108 -5.81 -15.73 6.31
N GLU A 109 -6.01 -17.05 6.46
CA GLU A 109 -5.37 -17.88 7.50
C GLU A 109 -3.83 -17.77 7.51
#